data_AF-A0A956GXD5-F1
#
_entry.id   AF-A0A956GXD5-F1
#
_cell.length_a   1.000
_cell.length_b   1.000
_cell.length_c   1.000
_cell.angle_alpha   90.00
_cell.angle_beta   90.00
_cell.angle_gamma   90.00
#
_symmetry.space_group_name_H-M   'P 1'
#
loop_
_entity.id
_entity.type
_entity.pdbx_description
1 polymer ?
#
loop_
_entity_poly.entity_id
_entity_poly.type
_entity_poly.pdbx_seq_one_letter_code
_entity_poly.pdbx_strand_id
1 'polypeptide(L)'
;AGDAVRPETPARRAPPPVALGVPADSDVIAKILERPSDPGVAPSGELIAQRDGSYVKDDLMFVAAVEPDGTVHFDDKPNFNYKFHLPIPTPSQVKHHLAHWVEDPYGGAVGQYASVNRDGTDDDNDGKLDEGQTVRVLSGGFDVTDWVMRSHGEDPYSSRKLAFLDRTRDERVQIGQVYRTRQLEAADQYMLAHLTKLWRRDDLDAAARREAIFELWDDCAETGEEAVVAAAVRARAALLRFVDVTLPRGSDDAFTDDEVARFNARRRSAATFAPYP
;
A
#
# COMPACT_ATOMS: atom_id res chain seq x y z
N ALA A 1 10.97 -78.04 -7.38
CA ALA A 1 12.04 -77.45 -6.57
C ALA A 1 12.80 -76.47 -7.45
N GLY A 2 12.71 -75.18 -7.13
CA GLY A 2 13.27 -74.10 -7.94
C GLY A 2 12.92 -72.78 -7.26
N ASP A 3 13.63 -72.48 -6.18
CA ASP A 3 13.43 -71.28 -5.37
C ASP A 3 14.20 -70.11 -6.01
N ALA A 4 13.46 -69.08 -6.42
CA ALA A 4 14.01 -67.90 -7.07
C ALA A 4 14.45 -66.89 -6.01
N VAL A 5 15.76 -66.76 -5.82
CA VAL A 5 16.39 -65.76 -4.94
C VAL A 5 16.16 -64.36 -5.54
N ARG A 6 15.45 -63.50 -4.80
CA ARG A 6 15.29 -62.08 -5.12
C ARG A 6 16.56 -61.30 -4.73
N PRO A 7 17.02 -60.33 -5.53
CA PRO A 7 18.14 -59.47 -5.15
C PRO A 7 17.71 -58.45 -4.09
N GLU A 8 18.48 -58.35 -3.01
CA GLU A 8 18.31 -57.32 -1.98
C GLU A 8 18.59 -55.93 -2.53
N THR A 9 17.69 -55.00 -2.24
CA THR A 9 17.84 -53.57 -2.57
C THR A 9 18.79 -52.94 -1.55
N PRO A 10 19.88 -52.25 -1.96
CA PRO A 10 20.79 -51.63 -1.02
C PRO A 10 20.12 -50.46 -0.30
N ALA A 11 20.20 -50.48 1.05
CA ALA A 11 19.66 -49.44 1.90
C ALA A 11 20.28 -48.06 1.57
N ARG A 12 19.43 -47.08 1.23
CA ARG A 12 19.83 -45.68 1.09
C ARG A 12 20.34 -45.16 2.43
N ARG A 13 21.66 -44.97 2.54
CA ARG A 13 22.29 -44.22 3.62
C ARG A 13 21.79 -42.78 3.56
N ALA A 14 21.19 -42.28 4.64
CA ALA A 14 20.86 -40.87 4.77
C ALA A 14 22.15 -40.03 4.67
N PRO A 15 22.15 -38.92 3.92
CA PRO A 15 23.29 -38.01 3.90
C PRO A 15 23.51 -37.44 5.31
N PRO A 16 24.77 -37.26 5.75
CA PRO A 16 25.05 -36.61 7.03
C PRO A 16 24.44 -35.20 7.04
N PRO A 17 24.03 -34.69 8.21
CA PRO A 17 23.57 -33.32 8.33
C PRO A 17 24.66 -32.39 7.82
N VAL A 18 24.33 -31.59 6.80
CA VAL A 18 25.18 -30.50 6.35
C VAL A 18 25.21 -29.49 7.49
N ALA A 19 26.26 -29.54 8.30
CA ALA A 19 26.57 -28.47 9.24
C ALA A 19 26.82 -27.22 8.40
N LEU A 20 25.83 -26.32 8.35
CA LEU A 20 26.03 -24.96 7.89
C LEU A 20 27.01 -24.31 8.88
N GLY A 21 28.31 -24.52 8.62
CA GLY A 21 29.39 -23.86 9.33
C GLY A 21 29.36 -22.38 8.99
N VAL A 22 28.47 -21.64 9.64
CA VAL A 22 28.58 -20.19 9.70
C VAL A 22 29.76 -19.92 10.63
N PRO A 23 30.89 -19.37 10.13
CA PRO A 23 32.04 -19.10 10.97
C PRO A 23 31.63 -18.13 12.08
N ALA A 24 31.92 -18.50 13.33
CA ALA A 24 31.59 -17.73 14.53
C ALA A 24 32.25 -16.33 14.54
N ASP A 25 33.21 -16.11 13.65
CA ASP A 25 34.02 -14.89 13.56
C ASP A 25 33.57 -13.97 12.41
N SER A 26 32.38 -14.18 11.83
CA SER A 26 31.95 -13.34 10.72
C SER A 26 31.51 -11.96 11.24
N ASP A 27 32.29 -10.94 10.91
CA ASP A 27 31.95 -9.50 11.04
C ASP A 27 30.54 -9.16 10.53
N VAL A 28 29.93 -10.03 9.73
CA VAL A 28 28.55 -9.90 9.25
C VAL A 28 27.54 -10.00 10.39
N ILE A 29 27.72 -10.90 11.36
CA ILE A 29 26.81 -11.03 12.52
C ILE A 29 26.94 -9.81 13.43
N ALA A 30 28.17 -9.36 13.69
CA ALA A 30 28.43 -8.14 14.44
C ALA A 30 27.79 -6.91 13.75
N LYS A 31 27.97 -6.76 12.43
CA LYS A 31 27.33 -5.69 11.65
C LYS A 31 25.80 -5.77 11.61
N ILE A 32 25.22 -6.97 11.66
CA ILE A 32 23.76 -7.14 11.76
C ILE A 32 23.27 -6.72 13.15
N LEU A 33 24.00 -7.06 14.21
CA LEU A 33 23.64 -6.72 15.60
C LEU A 33 23.90 -5.25 15.94
N GLU A 34 24.91 -4.63 15.33
CA GLU A 34 25.26 -3.21 15.48
C GLU A 34 24.47 -2.29 14.55
N ARG A 35 23.67 -2.85 13.62
CA ARG A 35 22.79 -2.04 12.78
C ARG A 35 21.84 -1.30 13.72
N PRO A 36 21.86 0.04 13.75
CA PRO A 36 20.94 0.79 14.59
C PRO A 36 19.52 0.34 14.25
N SER A 37 18.75 -0.03 15.28
CA SER A 37 17.33 -0.31 15.13
C SER A 37 16.72 0.85 14.36
N ASP A 38 16.08 0.54 13.21
CA ASP A 38 15.41 1.52 12.34
C ASP A 38 14.70 2.54 13.23
N PRO A 39 14.86 3.86 12.99
CA PRO A 39 14.20 4.86 13.81
C PRO A 39 12.71 4.54 13.81
N GLY A 40 12.25 3.97 14.93
CA GLY A 40 10.92 3.37 15.00
C GLY A 40 9.91 4.46 14.70
N VAL A 41 8.96 4.17 13.82
CA VAL A 41 7.81 5.03 13.62
C VAL A 41 7.11 5.18 14.97
N ALA A 42 6.99 6.41 15.46
CA ALA A 42 6.31 6.70 16.71
C ALA A 42 4.82 6.37 16.53
N PRO A 43 4.28 5.35 17.22
CA PRO A 43 2.94 4.89 16.93
C PRO A 43 1.92 5.93 17.40
N SER A 44 0.95 6.28 16.55
CA SER A 44 -0.22 7.03 17.01
C SER A 44 -1.19 6.17 17.83
N GLY A 45 -1.05 4.83 17.72
CA GLY A 45 -1.99 3.85 18.24
C GLY A 45 -3.19 3.59 17.32
N GLU A 46 -3.30 4.29 16.19
CA GLU A 46 -4.42 4.14 15.24
C GLU A 46 -4.12 3.17 14.10
N LEU A 47 -2.83 2.99 13.77
CA LEU A 47 -2.36 2.23 12.62
C LEU A 47 -1.82 0.85 13.04
N ILE A 48 -2.19 -0.18 12.28
CA ILE A 48 -1.70 -1.54 12.46
C ILE A 48 -0.70 -1.83 11.34
N ALA A 49 0.56 -2.02 11.70
CA ALA A 49 1.62 -2.37 10.76
C ALA A 49 1.38 -3.73 10.10
N GLN A 50 1.60 -3.80 8.79
CA GLN A 50 1.55 -5.01 7.99
C GLN A 50 2.97 -5.50 7.66
N ARG A 51 3.07 -6.75 7.18
CA ARG A 51 4.37 -7.37 6.85
C ARG A 51 5.08 -6.74 5.64
N ASP A 52 4.32 -6.14 4.74
CA ASP A 52 4.82 -5.49 3.52
C ASP A 52 5.29 -4.04 3.76
N GLY A 53 5.19 -3.54 4.99
CA GLY A 53 5.54 -2.17 5.34
C GLY A 53 4.41 -1.17 5.16
N SER A 54 3.23 -1.61 4.70
CA SER A 54 2.01 -0.82 4.75
C SER A 54 1.42 -0.82 6.16
N TYR A 55 0.44 0.05 6.39
CA TYR A 55 -0.31 0.12 7.63
C TYR A 55 -1.81 0.17 7.34
N VAL A 56 -2.62 -0.38 8.23
CA VAL A 56 -4.08 -0.38 8.06
C VAL A 56 -4.75 0.13 9.32
N LYS A 57 -5.79 0.95 9.16
CA LYS A 57 -6.79 1.21 10.19
C LYS A 57 -8.12 0.61 9.76
N ASP A 58 -8.64 -0.27 10.60
CA ASP A 58 -9.98 -0.81 10.45
C ASP A 58 -10.95 -0.02 11.34
N ASP A 59 -11.64 0.98 10.77
CA ASP A 59 -12.66 1.77 11.48
C ASP A 59 -14.05 1.12 11.33
N LEU A 60 -15.03 1.62 12.09
CA LEU A 60 -16.41 1.16 11.96
C LEU A 60 -16.99 1.50 10.58
N MET A 61 -16.62 2.67 10.03
CA MET A 61 -17.23 3.21 8.80
C MET A 61 -16.35 3.06 7.55
N PHE A 62 -15.05 2.90 7.72
CA PHE A 62 -14.10 2.79 6.60
C PHE A 62 -12.90 1.94 6.98
N VAL A 63 -12.20 1.46 5.97
CA VAL A 63 -10.83 0.94 6.07
C VAL A 63 -9.90 2.01 5.50
N ALA A 64 -8.85 2.36 6.22
CA ALA A 64 -7.79 3.21 5.69
C ALA A 64 -6.52 2.39 5.51
N ALA A 65 -6.02 2.31 4.28
CA ALA A 65 -4.73 1.74 3.96
C ALA A 65 -3.70 2.86 3.81
N VAL A 66 -2.60 2.78 4.55
CA VAL A 66 -1.46 3.67 4.45
C VAL A 66 -0.33 2.93 3.75
N GLU A 67 0.07 3.43 2.60
CA GLU A 67 1.17 2.89 1.82
C GLU A 67 2.53 3.16 2.50
N PRO A 68 3.60 2.43 2.13
CA PRO A 68 4.93 2.66 2.71
C PRO A 68 5.46 4.08 2.55
N ASP A 69 4.99 4.84 1.56
CA ASP A 69 5.34 6.25 1.35
C ASP A 69 4.57 7.24 2.25
N GLY A 70 3.61 6.75 3.04
CA GLY A 70 2.73 7.53 3.90
C GLY A 70 1.44 8.03 3.23
N THR A 71 1.20 7.67 1.96
CA THR A 71 -0.05 7.97 1.25
C THR A 71 -1.21 7.16 1.81
N VAL A 72 -2.43 7.70 1.80
CA VAL A 72 -3.63 7.04 2.37
C VAL A 72 -4.69 6.79 1.32
N HIS A 73 -5.23 5.57 1.31
CA HIS A 73 -6.42 5.16 0.58
C HIS A 73 -7.55 4.82 1.55
N PHE A 74 -8.78 5.22 1.21
CA PHE A 74 -9.97 4.94 2.02
C PHE A 74 -10.94 4.07 1.24
N ASP A 75 -11.39 2.99 1.87
CA ASP A 75 -12.48 2.15 1.41
C ASP A 75 -13.64 2.23 2.41
N ASP A 76 -14.78 2.78 1.99
CA ASP A 76 -15.96 2.86 2.86
C ASP A 76 -16.57 1.48 3.04
N LYS A 77 -16.90 1.13 4.29
CA LYS A 77 -17.55 -0.14 4.59
C LYS A 77 -19.03 -0.07 4.22
N PRO A 78 -19.61 -1.18 3.71
CA PRO A 78 -21.05 -1.24 3.52
C PRO A 78 -21.76 -1.17 4.88
N ASN A 79 -22.76 -0.29 4.98
CA ASN A 79 -23.54 -0.10 6.21
C ASN A 79 -24.06 -1.44 6.78
N PHE A 80 -23.85 -1.68 8.07
CA PHE A 80 -24.41 -2.81 8.81
C PHE A 80 -25.94 -2.77 8.74
N ASN A 81 -26.53 -3.62 7.90
CA ASN A 81 -27.98 -3.80 7.81
C ASN A 81 -28.50 -4.62 9.00
N TYR A 82 -28.71 -4.00 10.16
CA TYR A 82 -29.64 -4.56 11.15
C TYR A 82 -31.06 -4.42 10.61
N LYS A 83 -31.90 -5.47 10.68
CA LYS A 83 -33.31 -5.42 10.30
C LYS A 83 -34.15 -5.27 11.55
N PHE A 84 -34.69 -4.09 11.82
CA PHE A 84 -35.74 -3.92 12.84
C PHE A 84 -37.08 -3.74 12.11
N HIS A 85 -38.09 -4.51 12.52
CA HIS A 85 -39.44 -4.47 11.96
C HIS A 85 -40.27 -3.42 12.72
N LEU A 86 -40.60 -2.30 12.06
CA LEU A 86 -41.57 -1.32 12.55
C LEU A 86 -42.68 -1.09 11.50
N PRO A 87 -43.93 -0.83 11.92
CA PRO A 87 -45.08 -0.67 11.02
C PRO A 87 -45.00 0.61 10.17
N ILE A 88 -45.46 0.52 8.92
CA ILE A 88 -45.28 1.53 7.87
C ILE A 88 -46.20 2.75 8.10
N PRO A 89 -45.68 3.99 8.12
CA PRO A 89 -46.50 5.20 8.10
C PRO A 89 -47.08 5.49 6.70
N THR A 90 -48.28 6.05 6.67
CA THR A 90 -49.04 6.35 5.44
C THR A 90 -48.41 7.49 4.61
N PRO A 91 -48.69 7.60 3.29
CA PRO A 91 -48.13 8.64 2.41
C PRO A 91 -48.36 10.08 2.91
N SER A 92 -49.46 10.31 3.63
CA SER A 92 -49.77 11.60 4.24
C SER A 92 -48.77 11.98 5.35
N GLN A 93 -48.26 10.99 6.09
CA GLN A 93 -47.30 11.19 7.17
C GLN A 93 -45.90 11.51 6.61
N VAL A 94 -45.52 10.90 5.49
CA VAL A 94 -44.26 11.20 4.77
C VAL A 94 -44.23 12.64 4.26
N LYS A 95 -45.35 13.11 3.67
CA LYS A 95 -45.44 14.49 3.17
C LYS A 95 -45.33 15.52 4.30
N HIS A 96 -45.96 15.25 5.45
CA HIS A 96 -45.84 16.12 6.62
C HIS A 96 -44.43 16.12 7.22
N HIS A 97 -43.77 14.96 7.27
CA HIS A 97 -42.40 14.88 7.78
C HIS A 97 -41.39 15.62 6.89
N LEU A 98 -41.55 15.53 5.56
CA LEU A 98 -40.71 16.27 4.62
C LEU A 98 -40.94 17.78 4.71
N ALA A 99 -42.19 18.22 4.83
CA ALA A 99 -42.49 19.65 5.02
C ALA A 99 -41.86 20.18 6.32
N HIS A 100 -41.98 19.43 7.41
CA HIS A 100 -41.39 19.80 8.70
C HIS A 100 -39.84 19.75 8.68
N TRP A 101 -39.24 18.82 7.95
CA TRP A 101 -37.78 18.72 7.83
C TRP A 101 -37.18 19.85 6.98
N VAL A 102 -37.90 20.32 5.97
CA VAL A 102 -37.50 21.51 5.18
C VAL A 102 -37.56 22.78 6.03
N GLU A 103 -38.51 22.88 6.96
CA GLU A 103 -38.64 24.02 7.87
C GLU A 103 -37.63 23.98 9.03
N ASP A 104 -37.30 22.81 9.56
CA ASP A 104 -36.27 22.64 10.59
C ASP A 104 -35.53 21.30 10.44
N PRO A 105 -34.36 21.27 9.77
CA PRO A 105 -33.60 20.04 9.55
C PRO A 105 -32.96 19.48 10.84
N TYR A 106 -33.02 20.20 11.96
CA TYR A 106 -32.45 19.80 13.26
C TYR A 106 -33.47 19.75 14.42
N GLY A 107 -34.72 20.17 14.21
CA GLY A 107 -35.74 20.31 15.26
C GLY A 107 -36.31 19.01 15.83
N GLY A 108 -36.04 17.86 15.23
CA GLY A 108 -36.67 16.58 15.58
C GLY A 108 -35.96 15.72 16.64
N ALA A 109 -34.83 16.16 17.20
CA ALA A 109 -33.99 15.27 18.02
C ALA A 109 -34.27 15.32 19.54
N VAL A 110 -35.17 16.18 20.03
CA VAL A 110 -35.41 16.29 21.49
C VAL A 110 -36.90 16.35 21.82
N GLY A 111 -37.45 15.16 22.12
CA GLY A 111 -38.62 15.03 22.98
C GLY A 111 -39.96 14.83 22.27
N GLN A 112 -40.33 13.57 21.98
CA GLN A 112 -41.75 13.17 21.90
C GLN A 112 -41.92 11.64 21.88
N TYR A 113 -41.61 10.95 22.97
CA TYR A 113 -42.19 9.63 23.28
C TYR A 113 -42.41 9.52 24.79
N ALA A 114 -43.33 10.32 25.29
CA ALA A 114 -43.95 10.12 26.59
C ALA A 114 -45.44 10.46 26.46
N SER A 115 -46.20 9.59 25.79
CA SER A 115 -47.65 9.56 25.96
C SER A 115 -47.98 8.53 27.03
N VAL A 116 -48.47 9.06 28.14
CA VAL A 116 -49.02 8.34 29.27
C VAL A 116 -50.37 7.77 28.84
N ASN A 117 -50.57 6.46 28.98
CA ASN A 117 -51.90 5.86 28.84
C ASN A 117 -52.78 6.36 29.99
N ARG A 118 -53.79 7.17 29.67
CA ARG A 118 -54.87 7.58 30.57
C ARG A 118 -56.19 7.18 29.92
N ASP A 119 -56.50 5.90 29.99
CA ASP A 119 -57.82 5.27 30.01
C ASP A 119 -57.56 3.79 29.72
N GLY A 120 -57.82 2.93 30.71
CA GLY A 120 -57.65 1.50 30.61
C GLY A 120 -58.87 0.88 29.93
N THR A 121 -58.70 0.41 28.70
CA THR A 121 -59.55 -0.60 28.09
C THR A 121 -58.69 -1.47 27.18
N ASP A 122 -58.58 -2.74 27.56
CA ASP A 122 -58.10 -3.81 26.70
C ASP A 122 -59.22 -4.09 25.69
N ASP A 123 -58.99 -3.81 24.42
CA ASP A 123 -59.83 -4.27 23.32
C ASP A 123 -59.01 -5.21 22.42
N ASP A 124 -59.37 -6.48 22.51
CA ASP A 124 -58.95 -7.54 21.62
C ASP A 124 -59.29 -7.16 20.17
N ASN A 125 -58.28 -7.01 19.31
CA ASN A 125 -58.50 -6.90 17.87
C ASN A 125 -57.54 -7.84 17.12
N ASP A 126 -58.14 -8.95 16.71
CA ASP A 126 -57.68 -10.01 15.84
C ASP A 126 -57.50 -9.53 14.39
N GLY A 127 -56.44 -8.75 14.15
CA GLY A 127 -56.04 -8.32 12.81
C GLY A 127 -54.96 -9.20 12.21
N LYS A 128 -55.35 -10.10 11.30
CA LYS A 128 -54.45 -10.89 10.45
C LYS A 128 -53.30 -10.04 9.86
N LEU A 129 -52.08 -10.56 9.92
CA LEU A 129 -50.93 -10.01 9.20
C LEU A 129 -51.08 -10.36 7.71
N ASP A 130 -51.56 -9.39 6.92
CA ASP A 130 -51.58 -9.51 5.47
C ASP A 130 -50.13 -9.56 4.92
N GLU A 131 -49.90 -10.50 3.99
CA GLU A 131 -48.70 -10.63 3.17
C GLU A 131 -48.52 -9.39 2.28
N GLY A 132 -47.97 -8.32 2.84
CA GLY A 132 -47.65 -7.07 2.16
C GLY A 132 -46.14 -6.89 1.96
N GLN A 133 -45.74 -6.44 0.76
CA GLN A 133 -44.36 -6.16 0.37
C GLN A 133 -43.59 -5.37 1.44
N THR A 134 -42.55 -6.01 2.00
CA THR A 134 -41.62 -5.42 2.95
C THR A 134 -40.63 -4.50 2.25
N VAL A 135 -40.52 -3.24 2.66
CA VAL A 135 -39.38 -2.37 2.34
C VAL A 135 -38.78 -1.84 3.64
N ARG A 136 -37.44 -1.86 3.71
CA ARG A 136 -36.62 -1.46 4.87
C ARG A 136 -36.83 0.02 5.20
N VAL A 137 -37.26 0.32 6.42
CA VAL A 137 -37.11 1.65 7.01
C VAL A 137 -36.70 1.45 8.46
N LEU A 138 -35.46 1.86 8.78
CA LEU A 138 -34.97 1.89 10.15
C LEU A 138 -34.96 3.34 10.64
N SER A 139 -35.65 3.57 11.74
CA SER A 139 -35.58 4.81 12.51
C SER A 139 -34.15 5.03 13.02
N GLY A 140 -33.54 6.14 12.62
CA GLY A 140 -32.25 6.59 13.16
C GLY A 140 -31.29 7.11 12.10
N GLY A 141 -31.58 8.26 11.49
CA GLY A 141 -30.64 9.26 10.95
C GLY A 141 -29.59 8.90 9.88
N PHE A 142 -29.25 7.63 9.65
CA PHE A 142 -27.95 7.25 9.08
C PHE A 142 -28.00 6.62 7.68
N ASP A 143 -29.16 6.15 7.18
CA ASP A 143 -29.18 5.41 5.90
C ASP A 143 -29.85 6.18 4.74
N VAL A 144 -30.81 7.06 5.03
CA VAL A 144 -31.44 7.92 4.00
C VAL A 144 -30.57 9.16 3.75
N THR A 145 -30.02 9.75 4.81
CA THR A 145 -29.13 10.91 4.73
C THR A 145 -27.83 10.58 3.99
N ASP A 146 -27.19 9.43 4.30
CA ASP A 146 -25.96 8.98 3.63
C ASP A 146 -26.17 8.69 2.15
N TRP A 147 -27.32 8.09 1.79
CA TRP A 147 -27.68 7.84 0.40
C TRP A 147 -27.91 9.15 -0.36
N VAL A 148 -28.62 10.11 0.25
CA VAL A 148 -28.85 11.45 -0.33
C VAL A 148 -27.53 12.22 -0.47
N MET A 149 -26.66 12.24 0.55
CA MET A 149 -25.35 12.89 0.51
C MET A 149 -24.46 12.30 -0.59
N ARG A 150 -24.36 10.95 -0.67
CA ARG A 150 -23.62 10.28 -1.75
C ARG A 150 -24.21 10.57 -3.13
N SER A 151 -25.54 10.67 -3.25
CA SER A 151 -26.20 11.02 -4.52
C SER A 151 -25.95 12.46 -4.97
N HIS A 152 -25.57 13.35 -4.03
CA HIS A 152 -25.16 14.73 -4.27
C HIS A 152 -23.64 14.94 -4.27
N GLY A 153 -22.84 13.87 -4.16
CA GLY A 153 -21.37 13.93 -4.21
C GLY A 153 -20.69 14.35 -2.90
N GLU A 154 -21.43 14.39 -1.79
CA GLU A 154 -20.88 14.67 -0.46
C GLU A 154 -20.54 13.37 0.27
N ASP A 155 -19.30 13.25 0.76
CA ASP A 155 -18.86 12.10 1.57
C ASP A 155 -19.35 12.27 3.02
N PRO A 156 -20.29 11.42 3.48
CA PRO A 156 -20.87 11.51 4.82
C PRO A 156 -19.83 11.28 5.94
N TYR A 157 -18.67 10.69 5.62
CA TYR A 157 -17.59 10.41 6.58
C TYR A 157 -16.39 11.34 6.43
N SER A 158 -16.49 12.39 5.61
CA SER A 158 -15.41 13.35 5.37
C SER A 158 -14.80 13.93 6.65
N SER A 159 -15.61 14.34 7.62
CA SER A 159 -15.14 14.87 8.91
C SER A 159 -14.34 13.85 9.72
N ARG A 160 -14.77 12.58 9.71
CA ARG A 160 -14.11 11.47 10.42
C ARG A 160 -12.81 11.06 9.73
N LYS A 161 -12.80 10.98 8.40
CA LYS A 161 -11.59 10.74 7.60
C LYS A 161 -10.57 11.86 7.79
N LEU A 162 -11.00 13.12 7.78
CA LEU A 162 -10.13 14.28 8.06
C LEU A 162 -9.55 14.22 9.48
N ALA A 163 -10.36 13.92 10.49
CA ALA A 163 -9.87 13.76 11.87
C ALA A 163 -8.88 12.59 12.01
N PHE A 164 -9.04 11.52 11.24
CA PHE A 164 -8.04 10.44 11.19
C PHE A 164 -6.75 10.90 10.49
N LEU A 165 -6.85 11.59 9.35
CA LEU A 165 -5.68 12.08 8.61
C LEU A 165 -4.85 13.07 9.44
N ASP A 166 -5.51 13.92 10.22
CA ASP A 166 -4.84 14.88 11.10
C ASP A 166 -4.10 14.17 12.24
N ARG A 167 -4.79 13.26 12.96
CA ARG A 167 -4.20 12.51 14.08
C ARG A 167 -3.03 11.61 13.68
N THR A 168 -3.04 11.07 12.47
CA THR A 168 -1.97 10.18 11.98
C THR A 168 -0.95 10.90 11.11
N ARG A 169 -1.02 12.24 10.96
CA ARG A 169 -0.15 13.00 10.05
C ARG A 169 1.33 12.76 10.33
N ASP A 170 1.77 12.92 11.57
CA ASP A 170 3.18 12.81 11.94
C ASP A 170 3.70 11.38 11.79
N GLU A 171 2.89 10.39 12.16
CA GLU A 171 3.20 8.97 11.98
C GLU A 171 3.41 8.65 10.49
N ARG A 172 2.51 9.11 9.60
CA ARG A 172 2.64 8.91 8.15
C ARG A 172 3.86 9.60 7.55
N VAL A 173 4.21 10.79 8.04
CA VAL A 173 5.43 11.49 7.63
C VAL A 173 6.67 10.65 7.99
N GLN A 174 6.70 10.09 9.20
CA GLN A 174 7.79 9.21 9.64
C GLN A 174 7.85 7.92 8.82
N ILE A 175 6.70 7.29 8.53
CA ILE A 175 6.61 6.11 7.65
C ILE A 175 7.25 6.43 6.30
N GLY A 176 6.86 7.53 5.67
CA GLY A 176 7.42 7.96 4.38
C GLY A 176 8.92 8.26 4.44
N GLN A 177 9.42 8.84 5.54
CA GLN A 177 10.85 9.09 5.74
C GLN A 177 11.66 7.79 5.86
N VAL A 178 11.17 6.82 6.64
CA VAL A 178 11.80 5.50 6.77
C VAL A 178 11.81 4.78 5.42
N TYR A 179 10.70 4.79 4.69
CA TYR A 179 10.63 4.18 3.37
C TYR A 179 11.57 4.85 2.36
N ARG A 180 11.61 6.18 2.32
CA ARG A 180 12.55 6.94 1.48
C ARG A 180 14.00 6.58 1.81
N THR A 181 14.34 6.46 3.10
CA THR A 181 15.68 6.09 3.54
C THR A 181 16.03 4.69 3.04
N ARG A 182 15.15 3.71 3.22
CA ARG A 182 15.34 2.33 2.70
C ARG A 182 15.47 2.29 1.18
N GLN A 183 14.70 3.10 0.45
CA GLN A 183 14.83 3.24 -1.01
C GLN A 183 16.20 3.76 -1.42
N LEU A 184 16.71 4.79 -0.72
CA LEU A 184 18.04 5.33 -0.97
C LEU A 184 19.15 4.34 -0.61
N GLU A 185 19.00 3.60 0.49
CA GLU A 185 19.92 2.51 0.88
C GLU A 185 20.01 1.42 -0.19
N ALA A 186 18.89 1.07 -0.82
CA ALA A 186 18.79 0.02 -1.83
C ALA A 186 18.90 0.53 -3.29
N ALA A 187 19.26 1.79 -3.51
CA ALA A 187 19.26 2.42 -4.84
C ALA A 187 20.14 1.68 -5.86
N ASP A 188 21.28 1.15 -5.44
CA ASP A 188 22.19 0.35 -6.28
C ASP A 188 21.57 -0.99 -6.68
N GLN A 189 20.83 -1.63 -5.80
CA GLN A 189 20.12 -2.89 -6.10
C GLN A 189 19.00 -2.66 -7.11
N TYR A 190 18.22 -1.59 -6.94
CA TYR A 190 17.20 -1.20 -7.91
C TYR A 190 17.79 -0.85 -9.28
N MET A 191 18.91 -0.13 -9.30
CA MET A 191 19.67 0.15 -10.52
C MET A 191 20.05 -1.14 -11.26
N LEU A 192 20.62 -2.12 -10.56
CA LEU A 192 21.00 -3.41 -11.16
C LEU A 192 19.79 -4.21 -11.65
N ALA A 193 18.68 -4.21 -10.91
CA ALA A 193 17.45 -4.87 -11.34
C ALA A 193 16.89 -4.23 -12.62
N HIS A 194 16.88 -2.91 -12.71
CA HIS A 194 16.47 -2.17 -13.90
C HIS A 194 17.39 -2.44 -15.09
N LEU A 195 18.71 -2.40 -14.91
CA LEU A 195 19.68 -2.72 -15.95
C LEU A 195 19.52 -4.16 -16.46
N THR A 196 19.33 -5.12 -15.56
CA THR A 196 19.08 -6.52 -15.92
C THR A 196 17.80 -6.67 -16.75
N LYS A 197 16.73 -5.95 -16.38
CA LYS A 197 15.48 -5.94 -17.15
C LYS A 197 15.65 -5.26 -18.50
N LEU A 198 16.35 -4.13 -18.55
CA LEU A 198 16.68 -3.40 -19.77
C LEU A 198 17.48 -4.27 -20.74
N TRP A 199 18.46 -5.01 -20.23
CA TRP A 199 19.33 -5.86 -21.05
C TRP A 199 18.59 -7.04 -21.69
N ARG A 200 17.55 -7.55 -21.03
CA ARG A 200 16.69 -8.64 -21.52
C ARG A 200 15.62 -8.18 -22.53
N ARG A 201 15.59 -6.90 -22.90
CA ARG A 201 14.63 -6.38 -23.87
C ARG A 201 15.07 -6.71 -25.29
N ASP A 202 14.39 -7.67 -25.90
CA ASP A 202 14.64 -8.10 -27.28
C ASP A 202 14.15 -7.09 -28.32
N ASP A 203 13.33 -6.11 -27.92
CA ASP A 203 12.83 -5.04 -28.78
C ASP A 203 13.81 -3.88 -28.98
N LEU A 204 14.93 -3.87 -28.24
CA LEU A 204 15.98 -2.87 -28.35
C LEU A 204 17.23 -3.46 -29.03
N ASP A 205 17.79 -2.73 -29.98
CA ASP A 205 19.11 -3.04 -30.52
C ASP A 205 20.23 -2.66 -29.52
N ALA A 206 21.46 -3.13 -29.80
CA ALA A 206 22.58 -2.93 -28.90
C ALA A 206 22.91 -1.44 -28.67
N ALA A 207 22.78 -0.62 -29.72
CA ALA A 207 23.04 0.82 -29.63
C ALA A 207 22.01 1.51 -28.72
N ALA A 208 20.72 1.19 -28.86
CA ALA A 208 19.65 1.72 -28.02
C ALA A 208 19.78 1.28 -26.56
N ARG A 209 20.25 0.04 -26.29
CA ARG A 209 20.55 -0.40 -24.92
C ARG A 209 21.68 0.42 -24.31
N ARG A 210 22.79 0.63 -25.04
CA ARG A 210 23.91 1.47 -24.60
C ARG A 210 23.48 2.92 -24.35
N GLU A 211 22.66 3.48 -25.22
CA GLU A 211 22.05 4.80 -25.05
C GLU A 211 21.26 4.89 -23.74
N ALA A 212 20.37 3.91 -23.48
CA ALA A 212 19.56 3.89 -22.27
C ALA A 212 20.39 3.71 -20.99
N ILE A 213 21.48 2.93 -21.05
CA ILE A 213 22.44 2.81 -19.95
C ILE A 213 23.10 4.16 -19.68
N PHE A 214 23.52 4.88 -20.73
CA PHE A 214 24.11 6.21 -20.58
C PHE A 214 23.11 7.21 -19.99
N GLU A 215 21.87 7.27 -20.48
CA GLU A 215 20.85 8.18 -19.93
C GLU A 215 20.60 7.91 -18.44
N LEU A 216 20.52 6.64 -18.05
CA LEU A 216 20.34 6.27 -16.64
C LEU A 216 21.52 6.67 -15.76
N TRP A 217 22.75 6.64 -16.31
CA TRP A 217 23.93 7.17 -15.64
C TRP A 217 23.90 8.71 -15.56
N ASP A 218 23.46 9.38 -16.63
CA ASP A 218 23.42 10.84 -16.73
C ASP A 218 22.32 11.48 -15.86
N ASP A 219 21.20 10.78 -15.66
CA ASP A 219 20.09 11.20 -14.80
C ASP A 219 20.36 11.06 -13.30
N CYS A 220 21.44 10.37 -12.91
CA CYS A 220 21.81 10.24 -11.50
C CYS A 220 22.12 11.61 -10.87
N ALA A 221 21.52 11.89 -9.71
CA ALA A 221 21.67 13.17 -9.03
C ALA A 221 23.12 13.47 -8.59
N GLU A 222 23.61 14.66 -8.90
CA GLU A 222 24.91 15.17 -8.45
C GLU A 222 24.80 16.31 -7.43
N THR A 223 23.60 16.89 -7.31
CA THR A 223 23.31 17.99 -6.38
C THR A 223 21.98 17.73 -5.67
N GLY A 224 21.77 18.41 -4.54
CA GLY A 224 20.58 18.26 -3.72
C GLY A 224 20.89 17.72 -2.34
N GLU A 225 19.94 16.97 -1.78
CA GLU A 225 20.07 16.36 -0.46
C GLU A 225 21.21 15.33 -0.45
N GLU A 226 22.06 15.38 0.60
CA GLU A 226 23.26 14.55 0.71
C GLU A 226 22.97 13.05 0.56
N ALA A 227 21.90 12.55 1.19
CA ALA A 227 21.51 11.15 1.12
C ALA A 227 21.15 10.73 -0.32
N VAL A 228 20.53 11.63 -1.10
CA VAL A 228 20.16 11.40 -2.50
C VAL A 228 21.40 11.35 -3.38
N VAL A 229 22.32 12.32 -3.21
CA VAL A 229 23.58 12.34 -3.95
C VAL A 229 24.43 11.10 -3.62
N ALA A 230 24.51 10.71 -2.34
CA ALA A 230 25.22 9.51 -1.93
C ALA A 230 24.63 8.23 -2.55
N ALA A 231 23.29 8.13 -2.63
CA ALA A 231 22.61 7.02 -3.29
C ALA A 231 22.88 7.00 -4.81
N ALA A 232 22.85 8.16 -5.46
CA ALA A 232 23.15 8.30 -6.88
C ALA A 232 24.60 7.91 -7.23
N VAL A 233 25.57 8.27 -6.38
CA VAL A 233 26.97 7.83 -6.52
C VAL A 233 27.09 6.31 -6.46
N ARG A 234 26.41 5.67 -5.49
CA ARG A 234 26.39 4.19 -5.41
C ARG A 234 25.73 3.56 -6.63
N ALA A 235 24.62 4.12 -7.10
CA ALA A 235 23.92 3.64 -8.29
C ALA A 235 24.77 3.74 -9.55
N ARG A 236 25.47 4.87 -9.77
CA ARG A 236 26.45 5.01 -10.88
C ARG A 236 27.56 3.97 -10.79
N ALA A 237 28.12 3.77 -9.61
CA ALA A 237 29.16 2.76 -9.42
C ALA A 237 28.66 1.34 -9.73
N ALA A 238 27.41 1.02 -9.36
CA ALA A 238 26.79 -0.26 -9.70
C ALA A 238 26.56 -0.42 -11.21
N LEU A 239 26.12 0.64 -11.88
CA LEU A 239 25.96 0.66 -13.33
C LEU A 239 27.29 0.45 -14.05
N LEU A 240 28.36 1.16 -13.65
CA LEU A 240 29.68 0.98 -14.25
C LEU A 240 30.23 -0.43 -14.03
N ARG A 241 30.00 -1.04 -12.85
CA ARG A 241 30.31 -2.46 -12.63
C ARG A 241 29.50 -3.39 -13.54
N PHE A 242 28.22 -3.09 -13.77
CA PHE A 242 27.40 -3.87 -14.71
C PHE A 242 27.96 -3.79 -16.13
N VAL A 243 28.38 -2.60 -16.58
CA VAL A 243 29.02 -2.39 -17.88
C VAL A 243 30.33 -3.18 -18.00
N ASP A 244 31.18 -3.12 -16.98
CA ASP A 244 32.46 -3.86 -16.96
C ASP A 244 32.25 -5.38 -17.09
N VAL A 245 31.23 -5.93 -16.40
CA VAL A 245 30.94 -7.38 -16.41
C VAL A 245 30.21 -7.83 -17.67
N THR A 246 29.26 -7.02 -18.17
CA THR A 246 28.31 -7.46 -19.21
C THR A 246 28.69 -6.95 -20.60
N LEU A 247 29.31 -5.78 -20.68
CA LEU A 247 29.76 -5.12 -21.91
C LEU A 247 31.28 -4.83 -21.82
N PRO A 248 32.14 -5.83 -21.52
CA PRO A 248 33.56 -5.60 -21.33
C PRO A 248 34.19 -5.02 -22.60
N ARG A 249 35.22 -4.18 -22.42
CA ARG A 249 35.93 -3.54 -23.53
C ARG A 249 36.40 -4.58 -24.55
N GLY A 250 36.06 -4.36 -25.82
CA GLY A 250 36.40 -5.26 -26.93
C GLY A 250 35.37 -6.36 -27.21
N SER A 251 34.29 -6.46 -26.43
CA SER A 251 33.12 -7.26 -26.80
C SER A 251 32.28 -6.58 -27.90
N ASP A 252 31.47 -7.35 -28.61
CA ASP A 252 30.57 -6.82 -29.65
C ASP A 252 29.55 -5.81 -29.09
N ASP A 253 29.20 -5.97 -27.81
CA ASP A 253 28.25 -5.10 -27.12
C ASP A 253 28.91 -3.89 -26.44
N ALA A 254 30.25 -3.80 -26.46
CA ALA A 254 31.01 -2.74 -25.81
C ALA A 254 30.64 -1.33 -26.32
N PHE A 255 30.78 -0.34 -25.44
CA PHE A 255 30.81 1.06 -25.85
C PHE A 255 32.07 1.32 -26.68
N THR A 256 31.89 1.92 -27.85
CA THR A 256 33.00 2.39 -28.68
C THR A 256 33.52 3.74 -28.18
N ASP A 257 34.78 4.08 -28.48
CA ASP A 257 35.37 5.35 -28.08
C ASP A 257 34.62 6.56 -28.70
N ASP A 258 34.14 6.42 -29.95
CA ASP A 258 33.33 7.44 -30.63
C ASP A 258 31.97 7.63 -29.95
N GLU A 259 31.30 6.56 -29.52
CA GLU A 259 30.06 6.65 -28.75
C GLU A 259 30.29 7.34 -27.40
N VAL A 260 31.36 6.99 -26.68
CA VAL A 260 31.71 7.62 -25.40
C VAL A 260 32.00 9.10 -25.58
N ALA A 261 32.71 9.49 -26.64
CA ALA A 261 32.95 10.90 -26.96
C ALA A 261 31.64 11.65 -27.25
N ARG A 262 30.74 11.04 -28.03
CA ARG A 262 29.42 11.59 -28.35
C ARG A 262 28.56 11.77 -27.09
N PHE A 263 28.52 10.77 -26.21
CA PHE A 263 27.81 10.84 -24.94
C PHE A 263 28.35 11.93 -24.04
N ASN A 264 29.67 12.00 -23.89
CA ASN A 264 30.31 13.04 -23.10
C ASN A 264 30.08 14.45 -23.68
N ALA A 265 29.91 14.61 -24.99
CA ALA A 265 29.61 15.90 -25.59
C ALA A 265 28.19 16.43 -25.26
N ARG A 266 27.24 15.53 -24.95
CA ARG A 266 25.82 15.86 -24.71
C ARG A 266 25.33 15.59 -23.29
N ARG A 267 26.21 15.17 -22.38
CA ARG A 267 25.87 14.86 -20.98
C ARG A 267 25.36 16.10 -20.24
N ARG A 268 24.43 15.89 -19.32
CA ARG A 268 23.98 16.90 -18.34
C ARG A 268 24.82 16.84 -17.06
N SER A 269 25.37 15.66 -16.76
CA SER A 269 26.24 15.40 -15.62
C SER A 269 27.54 16.19 -15.70
N ALA A 270 27.98 16.73 -14.56
CA ALA A 270 29.31 17.30 -14.42
C ALA A 270 30.40 16.20 -14.47
N ALA A 271 30.10 15.02 -13.93
CA ALA A 271 30.99 13.86 -14.06
C ALA A 271 31.20 13.48 -15.53
N THR A 272 32.39 12.96 -15.85
CA THR A 272 32.66 12.38 -17.19
C THR A 272 32.18 10.93 -17.21
N PHE A 273 31.48 10.54 -18.27
CA PHE A 273 31.12 9.14 -18.50
C PHE A 273 32.36 8.38 -18.99
N ALA A 274 32.89 7.50 -18.14
CA ALA A 274 34.03 6.64 -18.42
C ALA A 274 33.64 5.18 -18.12
N PRO A 275 33.02 4.47 -19.07
CA PRO A 275 32.52 3.11 -18.87
C PRO A 275 33.63 2.06 -18.68
N TYR A 276 34.87 2.40 -19.04
CA TYR A 276 36.04 1.54 -18.92
C TYR A 276 37.13 2.24 -18.12
N PRO A 277 37.82 1.53 -17.21
CA PRO A 277 38.92 2.06 -16.42
C PRO A 277 40.18 2.34 -17.25
#